data_AF-A0ABD2FKF2-F1
#
_entry.id   AF-A0ABD2FKF2-F1
#
_cell.length_a   1.000
_cell.length_b   1.000
_cell.length_c   1.000
_cell.angle_alpha   90.00
_cell.angle_beta   90.00
_cell.angle_gamma   90.00
#
_symmetry.space_group_name_H-M   'P 1'
#
loop_
_entity.id
_entity.type
_entity.pdbx_description
1 polymer ?
#
loop_
_entity_poly.entity_id
_entity_poly.type
_entity_poly.pdbx_seq_one_letter_code
_entity_poly.pdbx_strand_id
1 'polypeptide(L)'
;MTALRGYGGLHFLTACEVLVRDLGNIYPEWATLAKIACVIPVSSVPAERGFSLQNRIKTAQRSRLGENKVTRLMRIDSCGETLGTFDFKSAATHFTGLTKRRK
;
A
#
# COMPACT_ATOMS: atom_id res chain seq x y z
N MET A 1 -16.95 9.62 -26.57
CA MET A 1 -16.40 8.55 -27.42
C MET A 1 -14.96 8.90 -27.76
N THR A 2 -14.00 8.35 -27.02
CA THR A 2 -12.57 8.53 -27.30
C THR A 2 -12.12 7.34 -28.13
N ALA A 3 -11.87 7.56 -29.42
CA ALA A 3 -11.33 6.55 -30.31
C ALA A 3 -9.94 6.13 -29.81
N LEU A 4 -9.77 4.84 -29.49
CA LEU A 4 -8.49 4.24 -29.14
C LEU A 4 -7.56 4.28 -30.35
N ARG A 5 -6.66 5.27 -30.38
CA ARG A 5 -5.55 5.35 -31.32
C ARG A 5 -4.50 4.31 -30.95
N GLY A 6 -4.59 3.11 -31.54
CA GLY A 6 -3.51 2.12 -31.60
C GLY A 6 -3.19 1.37 -30.29
N TYR A 7 -2.90 0.07 -30.41
CA TYR A 7 -2.58 -0.81 -29.28
C TYR A 7 -1.14 -0.68 -28.77
N GLY A 8 -0.28 0.12 -29.43
CA GLY A 8 1.15 0.22 -29.13
C GLY A 8 1.50 0.89 -27.80
N GLY A 9 0.53 1.47 -27.08
CA GLY A 9 0.72 2.16 -25.79
C GLY A 9 -0.21 1.69 -24.68
N LEU A 10 -0.89 0.55 -24.86
CA LEU A 10 -1.84 0.04 -23.88
C LEU A 10 -1.09 -0.65 -22.73
N HIS A 11 -0.85 0.11 -21.65
CA HIS A 11 -0.36 -0.46 -20.41
C HIS A 11 -1.40 -1.44 -19.82
N PHE A 12 -0.89 -2.46 -19.13
CA PHE A 12 -1.71 -3.51 -18.51
C PHE A 12 -2.88 -2.95 -17.68
N LEU A 13 -2.63 -1.92 -16.86
CA LEU A 13 -3.66 -1.26 -16.06
C LEU A 13 -4.75 -0.63 -16.94
N THR A 14 -4.38 0.07 -18.00
CA THR A 14 -5.33 0.68 -18.94
C THR A 14 -6.19 -0.37 -19.64
N ALA A 15 -5.60 -1.53 -19.98
CA ALA A 15 -6.35 -2.65 -20.56
C ALA A 15 -7.37 -3.22 -19.57
N CYS A 16 -6.96 -3.42 -18.30
CA CYS A 16 -7.85 -3.86 -17.23
C CYS A 16 -8.97 -2.85 -16.94
N GLU A 17 -8.67 -1.55 -16.95
CA GLU A 17 -9.66 -0.48 -16.76
C GLU A 17 -10.73 -0.48 -17.85
N VAL A 18 -10.34 -0.64 -19.13
CA VAL A 18 -11.29 -0.73 -20.24
C VAL A 18 -12.17 -1.98 -20.12
N LEU A 19 -11.57 -3.13 -19.75
CA LEU A 19 -12.33 -4.36 -19.52
C LEU A 19 -13.39 -4.20 -18.41
N VAL A 20 -13.04 -3.51 -17.32
CA VAL A 20 -13.94 -3.30 -16.19
C VAL A 20 -15.03 -2.28 -16.52
N ARG A 21 -14.66 -1.14 -17.12
CA ARG A 21 -15.57 -0.01 -17.34
C ARG A 21 -16.47 -0.20 -18.55
N ASP A 22 -15.91 -0.61 -19.67
CA ASP A 22 -16.58 -0.56 -20.97
C ASP A 22 -17.14 -1.94 -21.38
N LEU A 23 -16.54 -3.02 -20.88
CA LEU A 23 -16.92 -4.40 -21.24
C LEU A 23 -17.52 -5.21 -20.08
N GLY A 24 -17.58 -4.67 -18.87
CA GLY A 24 -18.00 -5.42 -17.68
C GLY A 24 -19.44 -5.95 -17.73
N ASN A 25 -20.33 -5.28 -18.44
CA ASN A 25 -21.72 -5.74 -18.62
C ASN A 25 -21.84 -6.89 -19.63
N ILE A 26 -20.90 -6.98 -20.58
CA ILE A 26 -20.88 -8.01 -21.62
C ILE A 26 -20.11 -9.23 -21.13
N TYR A 27 -19.03 -8.99 -20.36
CA TYR A 27 -18.09 -10.01 -19.90
C TYR A 27 -17.80 -9.84 -18.39
N PRO A 28 -18.76 -10.17 -17.52
CA PRO A 28 -18.63 -9.95 -16.08
C PRO A 28 -17.47 -10.73 -15.44
N GLU A 29 -17.22 -11.97 -15.87
CA GLU A 29 -16.11 -12.78 -15.37
C GLU A 29 -14.74 -12.18 -15.72
N TRP A 30 -14.60 -11.64 -16.93
CA TRP A 30 -13.38 -10.98 -17.37
C TRP A 30 -13.15 -9.66 -16.62
N ALA A 31 -14.20 -8.93 -16.27
CA ALA A 31 -14.09 -7.77 -15.41
C ALA A 31 -13.66 -8.14 -13.98
N THR A 32 -14.16 -9.26 -13.44
CA THR A 32 -13.69 -9.78 -12.15
C THR A 32 -12.21 -10.16 -12.20
N LEU A 33 -11.79 -10.88 -13.24
CA LEU A 33 -10.39 -11.25 -13.42
C LEU A 33 -9.49 -10.02 -13.58
N ALA A 34 -9.92 -9.01 -14.35
CA ALA A 34 -9.19 -7.76 -14.51
C ALA A 34 -9.00 -7.02 -13.18
N LYS A 35 -10.05 -6.96 -12.34
CA LYS A 35 -9.96 -6.38 -10.98
C LYS A 35 -8.94 -7.12 -10.11
N ILE A 36 -8.94 -8.45 -10.13
CA ILE A 36 -7.97 -9.26 -9.39
C ILE A 36 -6.56 -8.97 -9.89
N ALA A 37 -6.38 -8.94 -11.21
CA ALA A 37 -5.07 -8.76 -11.80
C ALA A 37 -4.46 -7.37 -11.52
N CYS A 38 -5.29 -6.33 -11.37
CA CYS A 38 -4.84 -4.99 -10.93
C CYS A 38 -4.25 -4.96 -9.51
N VAL A 39 -4.57 -5.93 -8.65
CA VAL A 39 -4.07 -5.99 -7.27
C VAL A 39 -2.78 -6.80 -7.18
N ILE A 40 -2.49 -7.64 -8.17
CA ILE A 40 -1.27 -8.45 -8.20
C ILE A 40 -0.10 -7.56 -8.62
N PRO A 41 0.96 -7.44 -7.80
CA PRO A 41 2.13 -6.68 -8.18
C PRO A 41 2.84 -7.36 -9.36
N VAL A 42 2.93 -6.64 -10.49
CA VAL A 42 3.60 -7.12 -11.72
C VAL A 42 5.13 -7.04 -11.61
N SER A 43 5.67 -6.45 -10.54
CA SER A 43 7.12 -6.31 -10.30
C SER A 43 7.50 -6.52 -8.84
N SER A 44 8.77 -6.86 -8.61
CA SER A 44 9.39 -6.96 -7.28
C SER A 44 9.73 -5.60 -6.66
N VAL A 45 9.69 -4.52 -7.44
CA VAL A 45 10.11 -3.17 -7.01
C VAL A 45 9.39 -2.68 -5.74
N PRO A 46 8.08 -2.94 -5.52
CA PRO A 46 7.45 -2.61 -4.24
C PRO A 46 8.06 -3.36 -3.05
N ALA A 47 8.45 -4.61 -3.22
CA ALA A 47 9.10 -5.40 -2.18
C ALA A 47 10.52 -4.87 -1.88
N GLU A 48 11.29 -4.53 -2.91
CA GLU A 48 12.63 -3.92 -2.78
C GLU A 48 12.60 -2.58 -2.03
N ARG A 49 11.58 -1.75 -2.31
CA ARG A 49 11.31 -0.53 -1.55
C ARG A 49 10.98 -0.84 -0.09
N GLY A 50 10.20 -1.89 0.17
CA GLY A 50 9.91 -2.39 1.52
C GLY A 50 11.17 -2.82 2.29
N PHE A 51 12.09 -3.55 1.64
CA PHE A 51 13.36 -3.94 2.25
C PHE A 51 14.28 -2.73 2.52
N SER A 52 14.32 -1.78 1.58
CA SER A 52 15.07 -0.53 1.78
C SER A 52 14.54 0.26 2.97
N LEU A 53 13.21 0.36 3.11
CA LEU A 53 12.55 0.97 4.27
C LEU A 53 12.88 0.20 5.57
N GLN A 54 12.78 -1.12 5.55
CA GLN A 54 13.12 -1.96 6.69
C GLN A 54 14.56 -1.70 7.16
N ASN A 55 15.51 -1.63 6.22
CA ASN A 55 16.91 -1.35 6.52
C ASN A 55 17.08 0.01 7.18
N ARG A 56 16.44 1.06 6.65
CA ARG A 56 16.45 2.40 7.27
C ARG A 56 15.92 2.37 8.71
N ILE A 57 14.80 1.69 8.97
CA ILE A 57 14.22 1.59 10.31
C ILE A 57 15.15 0.81 11.26
N LYS A 58 15.74 -0.30 10.79
CA LYS A 58 16.64 -1.14 11.60
C LYS A 58 17.94 -0.44 11.94
N THR A 59 18.48 0.41 11.05
CA THR A 59 19.77 1.09 11.25
C THR A 59 19.64 2.48 11.84
N ALA A 60 18.44 3.09 11.83
CA ALA A 60 18.20 4.43 12.38
C ALA A 60 18.60 4.57 13.85
N GLN A 61 18.42 3.50 14.63
CA GLN A 61 18.92 3.41 16.00
C GLN A 61 19.98 2.31 16.02
N ARG A 62 21.18 2.59 16.54
CA ARG A 62 22.28 1.59 16.62
C ARG A 62 21.94 0.38 17.52
N SER A 63 20.78 0.38 18.17
CA SER A 63 20.23 -0.72 18.96
C SER A 63 19.38 -1.67 18.12
N ARG A 64 19.48 -2.98 18.38
CA ARG A 64 18.63 -3.98 17.73
C ARG A 64 17.15 -3.79 18.09
N LEU A 65 16.31 -3.51 17.09
CA LEU A 65 14.85 -3.51 17.23
C LEU A 65 14.30 -4.95 17.21
N GLY A 66 13.30 -5.22 18.06
CA GLY A 66 12.55 -6.46 17.98
C GLY A 66 11.67 -6.51 16.74
N GLU A 67 11.45 -7.69 16.18
CA GLU A 67 10.71 -7.92 14.93
C GLU A 67 9.32 -7.26 14.94
N ASN A 68 8.53 -7.50 15.99
CA ASN A 68 7.21 -6.88 16.17
C ASN A 68 7.24 -5.34 16.09
N LYS A 69 8.32 -4.72 16.59
CA LYS A 69 8.48 -3.26 16.56
C LYS A 69 8.83 -2.80 15.15
N VAL A 70 9.72 -3.50 14.45
CA VAL A 70 10.07 -3.21 13.05
C VAL A 70 8.82 -3.31 12.17
N THR A 71 8.05 -4.38 12.27
CA THR A 71 6.83 -4.58 11.47
C THR A 71 5.79 -3.47 11.71
N ARG A 72 5.60 -3.04 12.96
CA ARG A 72 4.69 -1.92 13.27
C ARG A 72 5.18 -0.60 12.68
N LEU A 73 6.47 -0.30 12.78
CA LEU A 73 7.05 0.91 12.21
C LEU A 73 6.96 0.91 10.68
N MET A 74 7.22 -0.23 10.03
CA MET A 74 7.03 -0.38 8.59
C MET A 74 5.59 -0.13 8.17
N ARG A 75 4.60 -0.63 8.93
CA ARG A 75 3.17 -0.35 8.66
C ARG A 75 2.82 1.13 8.80
N ILE A 76 3.36 1.80 9.83
CA ILE A 76 3.14 3.23 10.05
C ILE A 76 3.75 4.03 8.89
N ASP A 77 4.95 3.67 8.43
CA ASP A 77 5.60 4.41 7.33
C ASP A 77 4.93 4.15 5.98
N SER A 78 4.56 2.89 5.68
CA SER A 78 3.95 2.53 4.39
C SER A 78 2.47 2.89 4.25
N CYS A 79 1.70 2.85 5.35
CA CYS A 79 0.23 2.98 5.31
C CYS A 79 -0.30 4.04 6.29
N GLY A 80 0.57 4.65 7.11
CA GLY A 80 0.14 5.64 8.08
C GLY A 80 -0.28 6.95 7.42
N GLU A 81 -1.11 7.68 8.14
CA GLU A 81 -1.51 9.03 7.75
C GLU A 81 -0.32 9.98 7.79
N THR A 82 -0.38 11.02 6.95
CA THR A 82 0.63 12.09 6.99
C THR A 82 0.56 12.84 8.31
N LEU A 83 1.69 13.43 8.73
CA LEU A 83 1.76 14.21 9.97
C LEU A 83 0.74 15.37 10.02
N GLY A 84 0.31 15.90 8.88
CA GLY A 84 -0.67 16.98 8.84
C GLY A 84 -2.11 16.52 9.08
N THR A 85 -2.42 15.27 8.78
CA THR A 85 -3.78 14.69 8.92
C THR A 85 -3.94 13.86 10.19
N PHE A 86 -2.82 13.44 10.79
CA PHE A 86 -2.84 12.54 11.94
C PHE A 86 -3.39 13.22 13.20
N ASP A 87 -4.40 12.59 13.83
CA ASP A 87 -4.97 13.07 15.09
C ASP A 87 -4.09 12.71 16.30
N PHE A 88 -3.17 13.61 16.61
CA PHE A 88 -2.32 13.50 17.80
C PHE A 88 -3.10 13.54 19.11
N LYS A 89 -4.26 14.20 19.16
CA LYS A 89 -5.03 14.37 20.40
C LYS A 89 -5.68 13.05 20.80
N SER A 90 -6.30 12.36 19.84
CA SER A 90 -6.83 11.01 20.06
C SER A 90 -5.71 10.04 20.46
N ALA A 91 -4.58 10.06 19.74
CA ALA A 91 -3.44 9.22 20.06
C ALA A 91 -2.88 9.46 21.49
N ALA A 92 -2.76 10.73 21.91
CA ALA A 92 -2.31 11.11 23.25
C ALA A 92 -3.29 10.67 24.34
N THR A 93 -4.59 10.81 24.10
CA THR A 93 -5.64 10.36 25.03
C THR A 93 -5.58 8.83 25.20
N HIS A 94 -5.44 8.10 24.10
CA HIS A 94 -5.27 6.65 24.15
C HIS A 94 -3.97 6.26 24.87
N PHE A 95 -2.86 6.93 24.58
CA PHE A 95 -1.56 6.63 25.19
C PHE A 95 -1.54 6.88 26.70
N THR A 96 -2.14 7.98 27.16
CA THR A 96 -2.24 8.33 28.58
C THR A 96 -3.17 7.40 29.36
N GLY A 97 -4.22 6.85 28.70
CA GLY A 97 -5.12 5.86 29.27
C GLY A 97 -4.53 4.45 29.44
N LEU A 98 -3.35 4.15 28.86
CA LEU A 98 -2.70 2.85 29.01
C LEU A 98 -2.06 2.72 30.41
N THR A 99 -2.67 1.92 31.28
CA THR A 99 -2.31 1.72 32.70
C THR A 99 -1.04 0.90 32.96
N LYS A 100 -0.44 0.25 31.95
CA LYS A 100 0.83 -0.50 32.09
C LYS A 100 1.97 0.20 31.33
N ARG A 101 2.66 1.12 32.01
CA ARG A 101 4.01 1.52 31.62
C ARG A 101 4.96 0.40 32.05
N ARG A 102 5.68 -0.24 31.12
CA ARG A 102 6.73 -1.20 31.47
C ARG A 102 7.73 -0.50 32.39
N LYS A 103 7.87 -1.00 33.63
CA LYS A 103 9.06 -0.76 34.46
C LYS A 103 10.26 -1.43 33.81
#